data_AF-A0A1B3N2H4-F1
#
_entry.id   AF-A0A1B3N2H4-F1
#
_cell.length_a   1.000
_cell.length_b   1.000
_cell.length_c   1.000
_cell.angle_alpha   90.00
_cell.angle_beta   90.00
_cell.angle_gamma   90.00
#
_symmetry.space_group_name_H-M   'P 1'
#
loop_
_entity.id
_entity.type
_entity.pdbx_description
1 polymer ?
#
loop_
_entity_poly.entity_id
_entity_poly.type
_entity_poly.pdbx_seq_one_letter_code
_entity_poly.pdbx_strand_id
1 'polypeptide(L)'
;MKTGTLAALLLIGTAFAAPASAQDAAGDKVVQRIVYGSDACEPSTNPNEIVVCMRMDEQERYRIPEKLRSDPNSIANTSWTERVRSMETVGNFGTDSCSPVGAGGFTGCSQQLGLAARLEKKTSEEVVAGRLIEEERQRRLSNIDADAAAVEAREDEIAAELDSRKAEREAAAAAMRAQADGLEPERKPEPETPSPE
;
A
#
# COMPACT_ATOMS: atom_id res chain seq x y z
N MET A 1 64.47 10.65 -21.70
CA MET A 1 64.48 9.61 -22.76
C MET A 1 64.07 8.28 -22.14
N LYS A 2 63.24 7.52 -22.87
CA LYS A 2 62.63 6.21 -22.56
C LYS A 2 61.36 6.20 -21.69
N THR A 3 60.28 6.34 -22.44
CA THR A 3 58.89 5.90 -22.26
C THR A 3 58.74 4.41 -21.92
N GLY A 4 57.69 4.10 -21.13
CA GLY A 4 57.18 2.74 -20.91
C GLY A 4 55.86 2.76 -20.12
N THR A 5 54.75 2.91 -20.84
CA THR A 5 53.33 2.87 -20.45
C THR A 5 52.81 1.46 -20.14
N LEU A 6 51.82 1.36 -19.23
CA LEU A 6 50.60 0.48 -19.23
C LEU A 6 50.09 0.36 -17.77
N ALA A 7 49.20 1.23 -17.28
CA ALA A 7 47.73 1.21 -17.45
C ALA A 7 47.05 -0.06 -16.90
N ALA A 8 46.74 -0.07 -15.60
CA ALA A 8 45.78 -1.01 -15.00
C ALA A 8 44.42 -0.29 -14.85
N LEU A 9 43.43 -0.80 -15.60
CA LEU A 9 42.09 -0.25 -15.75
C LEU A 9 41.25 -0.30 -14.46
N LEU A 10 40.53 0.80 -14.26
CA LEU A 10 39.31 0.94 -13.47
C LEU A 10 38.10 0.44 -14.28
N LEU A 11 37.10 -0.09 -13.56
CA LEU A 11 35.69 -0.33 -13.94
C LEU A 11 35.40 -1.47 -14.93
N ILE A 12 34.52 -2.40 -14.52
CA ILE A 12 33.28 -2.86 -15.20
C ILE A 12 32.72 -4.04 -14.40
N GLY A 13 31.42 -4.03 -14.09
CA GLY A 13 30.69 -5.29 -13.92
C GLY A 13 29.65 -5.37 -12.80
N THR A 14 28.73 -4.41 -12.67
CA THR A 14 27.37 -4.74 -12.20
C THR A 14 26.71 -5.63 -13.25
N ALA A 15 26.86 -6.95 -13.10
CA ALA A 15 26.16 -7.94 -13.88
C ALA A 15 25.49 -8.93 -12.92
N PHE A 16 24.16 -8.85 -12.90
CA PHE A 16 23.19 -9.86 -12.50
C PHE A 16 23.76 -11.24 -12.09
N ALA A 17 23.60 -11.58 -10.82
CA ALA A 17 23.30 -12.95 -10.41
C ALA A 17 22.09 -12.88 -9.49
N ALA A 18 20.95 -13.30 -10.01
CA ALA A 18 19.65 -13.29 -9.35
C ALA A 18 19.68 -14.07 -8.02
N PRO A 19 19.16 -13.53 -6.90
CA PRO A 19 18.76 -14.37 -5.78
C PRO A 19 17.35 -14.90 -6.06
N ALA A 20 17.18 -15.69 -7.13
CA ALA A 20 15.84 -16.18 -7.50
C ALA A 20 15.85 -17.56 -8.19
N SER A 21 16.94 -18.32 -8.08
CA SER A 21 17.03 -19.68 -8.65
C SER A 21 17.67 -20.66 -7.65
N ALA A 22 17.31 -20.54 -6.37
CA ALA A 22 17.69 -21.50 -5.33
C ALA A 22 16.53 -21.92 -4.41
N GLN A 23 15.31 -21.41 -4.64
CA GLN A 23 14.08 -21.92 -4.00
C GLN A 23 13.38 -23.00 -4.83
N ASP A 24 13.89 -23.32 -6.02
CA ASP A 24 13.48 -24.48 -6.84
C ASP A 24 14.30 -25.75 -6.56
N ALA A 25 14.96 -25.84 -5.40
CA ALA A 25 15.22 -27.16 -4.83
C ALA A 25 13.88 -27.66 -4.30
N ALA A 26 13.09 -28.24 -5.20
CA ALA A 26 11.84 -28.92 -4.90
C ALA A 26 12.09 -29.87 -3.73
N GLY A 27 11.75 -29.44 -2.52
CA GLY A 27 11.69 -30.33 -1.38
C GLY A 27 10.70 -31.44 -1.71
N ASP A 28 11.02 -32.67 -1.31
CA ASP A 28 10.15 -33.82 -1.55
C ASP A 28 8.72 -33.48 -1.13
N LYS A 29 7.76 -33.72 -2.03
CA LYS A 29 6.35 -33.45 -1.75
C LYS A 29 5.87 -34.48 -0.72
N VAL A 30 5.62 -34.06 0.51
CA VAL A 30 5.12 -34.95 1.57
C VAL A 30 3.60 -34.99 1.57
N VAL A 31 3.01 -36.16 1.31
CA VAL A 31 1.57 -36.40 1.42
C VAL A 31 1.29 -37.27 2.64
N GLN A 32 0.47 -36.76 3.56
CA GLN A 32 0.05 -37.50 4.75
C GLN A 32 -1.30 -38.17 4.48
N ARG A 33 -1.39 -39.50 4.62
CA ARG A 33 -2.62 -40.28 4.44
C ARG A 33 -3.00 -40.98 5.74
N ILE A 34 -4.28 -40.94 6.12
CA ILE A 34 -4.80 -41.68 7.27
C ILE A 34 -5.35 -43.02 6.78
N VAL A 35 -4.91 -44.12 7.40
CA VAL A 35 -5.24 -45.50 7.04
C VAL A 35 -5.88 -46.18 8.24
N TYR A 36 -6.97 -46.93 8.05
CA TYR A 36 -7.74 -47.53 9.16
C TYR A 36 -7.50 -49.04 9.27
N GLY A 37 -7.46 -49.57 10.49
CA GLY A 37 -7.41 -51.02 10.74
C GLY A 37 -6.22 -51.69 10.06
N SER A 38 -6.47 -52.62 9.13
CA SER A 38 -5.48 -53.32 8.30
C SER A 38 -5.39 -52.81 6.85
N ASP A 39 -5.96 -51.64 6.53
CA ASP A 39 -5.95 -51.11 5.17
C ASP A 39 -4.51 -50.89 4.66
N ALA A 40 -4.33 -51.03 3.34
CA ALA A 40 -3.04 -50.87 2.68
C ALA A 40 -2.67 -49.38 2.54
N CYS A 41 -1.43 -49.05 2.90
CA CYS A 41 -0.83 -47.76 2.57
C CYS A 41 -0.18 -47.87 1.19
N GLU A 42 -0.85 -47.38 0.15
CA GLU A 42 -0.32 -47.41 -1.21
C GLU A 42 0.90 -46.47 -1.33
N PRO A 43 2.04 -46.94 -1.89
CA PRO A 43 3.19 -46.08 -2.15
C PRO A 43 2.86 -44.99 -3.18
N SER A 44 3.65 -43.93 -3.20
CA SER A 44 3.55 -42.92 -4.26
C SER A 44 3.90 -43.51 -5.62
N THR A 45 3.16 -43.13 -6.66
CA THR A 45 3.53 -43.40 -8.06
C THR A 45 4.65 -42.47 -8.54
N ASN A 46 4.90 -41.35 -7.85
CA ASN A 46 5.91 -40.36 -8.21
C ASN A 46 7.20 -40.52 -7.37
N PRO A 47 8.40 -40.48 -7.98
CA PRO A 47 9.67 -40.70 -7.29
C PRO A 47 10.11 -39.55 -6.36
N ASN A 48 9.51 -38.36 -6.51
CA ASN A 48 9.81 -37.16 -5.70
C ASN A 48 8.69 -36.86 -4.68
N GLU A 49 7.91 -37.87 -4.29
CA GLU A 49 6.76 -37.73 -3.38
C GLU A 49 6.82 -38.78 -2.27
N ILE A 50 6.86 -38.31 -1.03
CA ILE A 50 6.94 -39.16 0.17
C ILE A 50 5.53 -39.29 0.74
N VAL A 51 5.01 -40.52 0.81
CA VAL A 51 3.72 -40.81 1.45
C VAL A 51 3.95 -41.25 2.88
N VAL A 52 3.46 -40.49 3.84
CA VAL A 52 3.49 -40.83 5.27
C VAL A 52 2.10 -41.29 5.70
N CYS A 53 1.97 -42.58 6.02
CA CYS A 53 0.70 -43.14 6.47
C CYS A 53 0.60 -43.18 8.00
N MET A 54 -0.40 -42.49 8.53
CA MET A 54 -0.79 -42.59 9.94
C MET A 54 -1.85 -43.69 10.06
N ARG A 55 -1.60 -44.72 10.89
CA ARG A 55 -2.56 -45.81 11.11
C ARG A 55 -3.46 -45.52 12.31
N MET A 56 -4.77 -45.64 12.11
CA MET A 56 -5.80 -45.56 13.16
C MET A 56 -6.53 -46.91 13.29
N ASP A 57 -7.18 -47.15 14.43
CA ASP A 57 -7.99 -48.36 14.65
C ASP A 57 -9.20 -48.44 13.69
N GLU A 58 -9.74 -49.63 13.43
CA GLU A 58 -10.90 -49.79 12.55
C GLU A 58 -12.16 -49.09 13.10
N GLN A 59 -12.30 -49.00 14.43
CA GLN A 59 -13.42 -48.32 15.07
C GLN A 59 -13.41 -46.80 14.85
N GLU A 60 -12.27 -46.23 14.46
CA GLU A 60 -12.10 -44.81 14.17
C GLU A 60 -12.64 -44.42 12.79
N ARG A 61 -12.95 -45.39 11.91
CA ARG A 61 -13.43 -45.13 10.54
C ARG A 61 -14.78 -44.43 10.49
N TYR A 62 -15.67 -44.73 11.43
CA TYR A 62 -17.04 -44.19 11.48
C TYR A 62 -17.33 -43.36 12.74
N ARG A 63 -16.32 -43.14 13.58
CA ARG A 63 -16.42 -42.35 14.81
C ARG A 63 -15.91 -40.93 14.57
N ILE A 64 -16.47 -39.96 15.29
CA ILE A 64 -15.92 -38.59 15.33
C ILE A 64 -14.45 -38.67 15.78
N PRO A 65 -13.48 -38.06 15.06
CA PRO A 65 -12.07 -38.10 15.41
C PRO A 65 -11.82 -37.70 16.86
N GLU A 66 -10.85 -38.35 17.53
CA GLU A 66 -10.59 -38.14 18.96
C GLU A 66 -10.45 -36.67 19.37
N LYS A 67 -9.74 -35.87 18.56
CA LYS A 67 -9.54 -34.44 18.78
C LYS A 67 -10.83 -33.62 18.79
N LEU A 68 -11.89 -34.13 18.19
CA LEU A 68 -13.21 -33.49 18.08
C LEU A 68 -14.24 -34.14 19.01
N ARG A 69 -13.85 -35.12 19.83
CA ARG A 69 -14.74 -35.75 20.82
C ARG A 69 -14.96 -34.90 22.05
N SER A 70 -14.03 -33.99 22.35
CA SER A 70 -14.20 -33.04 23.44
C SER A 70 -15.37 -32.13 23.13
N ASP A 71 -16.20 -31.84 24.14
CA ASP A 71 -17.24 -30.81 24.01
C ASP A 71 -16.56 -29.46 23.73
N PRO A 72 -16.75 -28.87 22.53
CA PRO A 72 -16.18 -27.57 22.20
C PRO A 72 -16.67 -26.47 23.15
N ASN A 73 -17.81 -26.67 23.81
CA ASN A 73 -18.39 -25.73 24.78
C ASN A 73 -18.02 -26.04 26.24
N SER A 74 -17.11 -26.99 26.47
CA SER A 74 -16.64 -27.30 27.83
C SER A 74 -15.95 -26.09 28.46
N ILE A 75 -16.27 -25.81 29.72
CA ILE A 75 -15.59 -24.78 30.52
C ILE A 75 -14.08 -25.04 30.63
N ALA A 76 -13.62 -26.28 30.52
CA ALA A 76 -12.19 -26.60 30.51
C ALA A 76 -11.45 -26.01 29.29
N ASN A 77 -12.16 -25.74 28.19
CA ASN A 77 -11.61 -25.14 26.97
C ASN A 77 -11.68 -23.60 27.00
N THR A 78 -12.31 -23.00 28.01
CA THR A 78 -12.33 -21.54 28.17
C THR A 78 -11.01 -21.05 28.75
N SER A 79 -10.51 -19.92 28.22
CA SER A 79 -9.26 -19.32 28.72
C SER A 79 -9.37 -18.97 30.20
N TRP A 80 -8.29 -19.12 30.97
CA TRP A 80 -8.27 -18.77 32.39
C TRP A 80 -8.74 -17.33 32.65
N THR A 81 -8.33 -16.38 31.80
CA THR A 81 -8.74 -14.98 31.90
C THR A 81 -10.24 -14.82 31.75
N GLU A 82 -10.89 -15.54 30.84
CA GLU A 82 -12.34 -15.49 30.67
C GLU A 82 -13.08 -16.05 31.88
N ARG A 83 -12.54 -17.11 32.48
CA ARG A 83 -13.06 -17.67 33.74
C ARG A 83 -12.93 -16.70 34.90
N VAL A 84 -11.83 -15.94 34.98
CA VAL A 84 -11.67 -14.92 36.01
C VAL A 84 -12.66 -13.78 35.82
N ARG A 85 -12.87 -13.30 34.59
CA ARG A 85 -13.88 -12.26 34.31
C ARG A 85 -15.29 -12.69 34.70
N SER A 86 -15.67 -13.93 34.40
CA SER A 86 -16.99 -14.42 34.79
C SER A 86 -17.13 -14.54 36.31
N MET A 87 -16.07 -14.93 37.03
CA MET A 87 -16.05 -14.91 38.50
C MET A 87 -16.17 -13.50 39.08
N GLU A 88 -15.55 -12.49 38.47
CA GLU A 88 -15.68 -11.08 38.90
C GLU A 88 -17.11 -10.55 38.77
N THR A 89 -17.87 -11.04 37.80
CA THR A 89 -19.28 -10.67 37.65
C THR A 89 -20.24 -11.37 38.64
N VAL A 90 -19.80 -12.42 39.33
CA VAL A 90 -20.62 -13.09 40.34
C VAL A 90 -20.84 -12.13 41.52
N GLY A 91 -22.10 -11.78 41.79
CA GLY A 91 -22.47 -10.82 42.83
C GLY A 91 -22.69 -9.39 42.33
N ASN A 92 -22.43 -9.11 41.05
CA ASN A 92 -22.77 -7.82 40.43
C ASN A 92 -24.27 -7.76 40.09
N PHE A 93 -25.10 -7.69 41.13
CA PHE A 93 -26.57 -7.73 41.05
C PHE A 93 -27.21 -6.40 41.49
N GLY A 94 -26.42 -5.33 41.57
CA GLY A 94 -26.85 -4.02 42.04
C GLY A 94 -27.38 -3.11 40.92
N THR A 95 -27.61 -1.85 41.28
CA THR A 95 -27.83 -0.77 40.31
C THR A 95 -26.62 -0.63 39.39
N ASP A 96 -26.84 -0.27 38.12
CA ASP A 96 -25.84 -0.23 37.05
C ASP A 96 -25.21 -1.58 36.63
N SER A 97 -25.64 -2.71 37.19
CA SER A 97 -25.37 -4.04 36.59
C SER A 97 -26.32 -4.28 35.40
N CYS A 98 -25.96 -5.16 34.44
CA CYS A 98 -26.91 -5.77 33.50
C CYS A 98 -27.22 -7.20 33.98
N SER A 99 -27.71 -7.32 35.21
CA SER A 99 -28.13 -8.60 35.80
C SER A 99 -29.66 -8.71 35.85
N PRO A 100 -30.24 -9.88 35.53
CA PRO A 100 -31.67 -10.14 35.73
C PRO A 100 -32.04 -10.36 37.21
N VAL A 101 -31.06 -10.59 38.09
CA VAL A 101 -31.26 -10.76 39.53
C VAL A 101 -30.78 -9.51 40.28
N GLY A 102 -31.59 -9.04 41.24
CA GLY A 102 -31.33 -7.87 42.09
C GLY A 102 -32.03 -6.58 41.64
N ALA A 103 -32.20 -5.63 42.57
CA ALA A 103 -32.90 -4.38 42.31
C ALA A 103 -32.00 -3.39 41.56
N GLY A 104 -32.52 -2.83 40.46
CA GLY A 104 -31.80 -1.83 39.67
C GLY A 104 -30.91 -2.38 38.56
N GLY A 105 -30.78 -3.70 38.38
CA GLY A 105 -30.00 -4.30 37.28
C GLY A 105 -30.55 -4.05 35.86
N PHE A 106 -31.76 -3.52 35.73
CA PHE A 106 -32.27 -3.08 34.42
C PHE A 106 -31.61 -1.77 33.95
N THR A 107 -31.09 -0.95 34.88
CA THR A 107 -30.50 0.35 34.58
C THR A 107 -29.15 0.23 33.88
N GLY A 108 -28.29 -0.71 34.29
CA GLY A 108 -27.03 -0.95 33.58
C GLY A 108 -27.26 -1.57 32.20
N CYS A 109 -28.25 -2.45 32.09
CA CYS A 109 -28.56 -3.08 30.81
C CYS A 109 -29.15 -2.12 29.77
N SER A 110 -30.01 -1.19 30.19
CA SER A 110 -30.53 -0.15 29.28
C SER A 110 -29.43 0.78 28.79
N GLN A 111 -28.46 1.12 29.65
CA GLN A 111 -27.29 1.91 29.29
C GLN A 111 -26.39 1.16 28.29
N GLN A 112 -26.13 -0.13 28.52
CA GLN A 112 -25.36 -0.97 27.61
C GLN A 112 -26.03 -1.07 26.24
N LEU A 113 -27.35 -1.27 26.19
CA LEU A 113 -28.11 -1.31 24.95
C LEU A 113 -28.05 0.03 24.21
N GLY A 114 -28.16 1.15 24.94
CA GLY A 114 -28.02 2.49 24.36
C GLY A 114 -26.61 2.75 23.79
N LEU A 115 -25.56 2.26 24.46
CA LEU A 115 -24.19 2.33 23.95
C LEU A 115 -24.01 1.45 22.71
N ALA A 116 -24.51 0.22 22.71
CA ALA A 116 -24.47 -0.69 21.57
C ALA A 116 -25.14 -0.05 20.34
N ALA A 117 -26.35 0.50 20.49
CA ALA A 117 -27.05 1.18 19.40
C ALA A 117 -26.29 2.40 18.85
N ARG A 118 -25.59 3.15 19.71
CA ARG A 118 -24.73 4.27 19.28
C ARG A 118 -23.49 3.77 18.55
N LEU A 119 -22.90 2.66 18.98
CA LEU A 119 -21.75 2.06 18.32
C LEU A 119 -22.13 1.53 16.94
N GLU A 120 -23.25 0.82 16.82
CA GLU A 120 -23.79 0.35 15.55
C GLU A 120 -24.02 1.49 14.56
N LYS A 121 -24.54 2.64 15.03
CA LYS A 121 -24.68 3.84 14.19
C LYS A 121 -23.35 4.43 13.75
N LYS A 122 -22.32 4.38 14.60
CA LYS A 122 -20.97 4.88 14.25
C LYS A 122 -20.24 3.97 13.27
N THR A 123 -20.51 2.68 13.33
CA THR A 123 -19.93 1.66 12.44
C THR A 123 -20.90 1.26 11.33
N SER A 124 -21.97 2.03 11.10
CA SER A 124 -22.91 1.71 10.05
C SER A 124 -22.21 1.78 8.70
N GLU A 125 -22.63 0.92 7.78
CA GLU A 125 -22.07 0.84 6.45
C GLU A 125 -22.09 2.21 5.75
N GLU A 126 -23.13 3.01 5.95
CA GLU A 126 -23.25 4.38 5.42
C GLU A 126 -22.12 5.30 5.94
N VAL A 127 -21.84 5.29 7.25
CA VAL A 127 -20.79 6.13 7.84
C VAL A 127 -19.40 5.68 7.37
N VAL A 128 -19.20 4.36 7.29
CA VAL A 128 -17.95 3.78 6.80
C VAL A 128 -17.76 4.11 5.31
N ALA A 129 -18.78 3.93 4.48
CA ALA A 129 -18.75 4.28 3.07
C ALA A 129 -18.50 5.79 2.86
N GLY A 130 -19.15 6.66 3.65
CA GLY A 130 -18.92 8.10 3.60
C GLY A 130 -17.46 8.48 3.89
N ARG A 131 -16.84 7.83 4.89
CA ARG A 131 -15.41 8.03 5.17
C ARG A 131 -14.51 7.60 4.01
N LEU A 132 -14.78 6.45 3.41
CA LEU A 132 -14.01 5.93 2.26
C LEU A 132 -14.15 6.84 1.03
N ILE A 133 -15.36 7.34 0.77
CA ILE A 133 -15.61 8.27 -0.33
C ILE A 133 -14.84 9.58 -0.12
N GLU A 134 -14.82 10.10 1.10
CA GLU A 134 -14.08 11.31 1.41
C GLU A 134 -12.57 11.11 1.28
N GLU A 135 -12.04 9.98 1.75
CA GLU A 135 -10.64 9.60 1.58
C GLU A 135 -10.24 9.57 0.09
N GLU A 136 -11.07 8.96 -0.76
CA GLU A 136 -10.81 8.93 -2.21
C GLU A 136 -10.98 10.30 -2.87
N ARG A 137 -11.91 11.13 -2.39
CA ARG A 137 -12.02 12.53 -2.83
C ARG A 137 -10.71 13.27 -2.53
N GLN A 138 -10.19 13.17 -1.31
CA GLN A 138 -8.93 13.80 -0.93
C GLN A 138 -7.77 13.30 -1.77
N ARG A 139 -7.70 11.99 -2.04
CA ARG A 139 -6.69 11.40 -2.94
C ARG A 139 -6.77 11.93 -4.36
N ARG A 140 -7.98 12.17 -4.89
CA ARG A 140 -8.14 12.78 -6.22
C ARG A 140 -7.77 14.26 -6.24
N LEU A 141 -8.05 14.98 -5.15
CA LEU A 141 -7.73 16.41 -5.04
C LEU A 141 -6.24 16.65 -4.81
N SER A 142 -5.50 15.70 -4.24
CA SER A 142 -4.09 15.92 -3.83
C SER A 142 -3.13 16.30 -4.96
N ASN A 143 -3.44 15.93 -6.20
CA ASN A 143 -2.59 16.24 -7.36
C ASN A 143 -3.03 17.51 -8.10
N ILE A 144 -4.26 17.99 -7.86
CA ILE A 144 -4.83 19.12 -8.62
C ILE A 144 -4.04 20.40 -8.38
N ASP A 145 -3.64 20.68 -7.14
CA ASP A 145 -2.88 21.89 -6.82
C ASP A 145 -1.49 21.88 -7.50
N ALA A 146 -0.84 20.71 -7.56
CA ALA A 146 0.44 20.55 -8.23
C ALA A 146 0.31 20.67 -9.76
N ASP A 147 -0.73 20.06 -10.34
CA ASP A 147 -1.02 20.14 -11.77
C ASP A 147 -1.42 21.58 -12.17
N ALA A 148 -2.19 22.28 -11.33
CA ALA A 148 -2.57 23.68 -11.54
C ALA A 148 -1.34 24.59 -11.55
N ALA A 149 -0.46 24.47 -10.56
CA ALA A 149 0.80 25.23 -10.51
C ALA A 149 1.69 24.97 -11.74
N ALA A 150 1.74 23.72 -12.23
CA ALA A 150 2.49 23.38 -13.43
C ALA A 150 1.86 23.96 -14.71
N VAL A 151 0.52 24.09 -14.77
CA VAL A 151 -0.17 24.74 -15.88
C VAL A 151 0.06 26.25 -15.84
N GLU A 152 -0.09 26.89 -14.69
CA GLU A 152 0.15 28.33 -14.49
C GLU A 152 1.57 28.71 -14.92
N ALA A 153 2.59 27.96 -14.48
CA ALA A 153 3.97 28.21 -14.90
C ALA A 153 4.17 28.11 -16.42
N ARG A 154 3.47 27.18 -17.07
CA ARG A 154 3.53 26.99 -18.53
C ARG A 154 2.81 28.11 -19.28
N GLU A 155 1.73 28.65 -18.71
CA GLU A 155 1.03 29.83 -19.26
C GLU A 155 1.89 31.09 -19.17
N ASP A 156 2.62 31.28 -18.07
CA ASP A 156 3.54 32.41 -17.89
C ASP A 156 4.70 32.38 -18.90
N GLU A 157 5.29 31.20 -19.15
CA GLU A 157 6.33 31.01 -20.17
C GLU A 157 5.81 31.35 -21.57
N ILE A 158 4.62 30.86 -21.91
CA ILE A 158 3.98 31.16 -23.20
C ILE A 158 3.68 32.65 -23.33
N ALA A 159 3.17 33.30 -22.27
CA ALA A 159 2.89 34.73 -22.28
C ALA A 159 4.17 35.55 -22.53
N ALA A 160 5.28 35.19 -21.88
CA ALA A 160 6.57 35.85 -22.09
C ALA A 160 7.08 35.69 -23.54
N GLU A 161 6.94 34.50 -24.14
CA GLU A 161 7.29 34.28 -25.54
C GLU A 161 6.42 35.14 -26.48
N LEU A 162 5.11 35.16 -26.25
CA LEU A 162 4.16 35.95 -27.04
C LEU A 162 4.48 37.44 -26.99
N ASP A 163 4.82 37.98 -25.82
CA ASP A 163 5.19 39.38 -25.64
C ASP A 163 6.50 39.72 -26.35
N SER A 164 7.51 38.84 -26.28
CA SER A 164 8.77 39.04 -27.00
C SER A 164 8.56 39.08 -28.52
N ARG A 165 7.81 38.12 -29.07
CA ARG A 165 7.48 38.05 -30.50
C ARG A 165 6.62 39.23 -30.96
N LYS A 166 5.73 39.71 -30.09
CA LYS A 166 4.94 40.91 -30.37
C LYS A 166 5.83 42.16 -30.41
N ALA A 167 6.74 42.32 -29.45
CA ALA A 167 7.69 43.42 -29.43
C ALA A 167 8.60 43.44 -30.68
N GLU A 168 9.08 42.27 -31.13
CA GLU A 168 9.85 42.13 -32.37
C GLU A 168 9.04 42.54 -33.61
N ARG A 169 7.77 42.10 -33.70
CA ARG A 169 6.87 42.47 -34.81
C ARG A 169 6.56 43.96 -34.81
N GLU A 170 6.34 44.56 -33.64
CA GLU A 170 6.11 45.99 -33.50
C GLU A 170 7.36 46.80 -33.86
N ALA A 171 8.54 46.36 -33.44
CA ALA A 171 9.82 46.96 -33.82
C ALA A 171 10.09 46.84 -35.33
N ALA A 172 9.83 45.68 -35.93
CA ALA A 172 9.95 45.48 -37.38
C ALA A 172 8.94 46.36 -38.15
N ALA A 173 7.69 46.44 -37.69
CA ALA A 173 6.68 47.33 -38.28
C ALA A 173 7.06 48.82 -38.13
N ALA A 174 7.63 49.22 -36.99
CA ALA A 174 8.14 50.57 -36.79
C ALA A 174 9.32 50.88 -37.71
N ALA A 175 10.25 49.93 -37.88
CA ALA A 175 11.38 50.08 -38.81
C ALA A 175 10.93 50.18 -40.28
N MET A 176 9.93 49.40 -40.70
CA MET A 176 9.33 49.52 -42.04
C MET A 176 8.61 50.86 -42.24
N ARG A 177 7.92 51.38 -41.22
CA ARG A 177 7.32 52.73 -41.26
C ARG A 177 8.39 53.81 -41.39
N ALA A 178 9.46 53.73 -40.60
CA ALA A 178 10.58 54.68 -40.68
C ALA A 178 11.27 54.67 -42.05
N GLN A 179 11.42 53.50 -42.68
CA GLN A 179 11.92 53.39 -44.06
C GLN A 179 10.95 53.99 -45.09
N ALA A 180 9.64 53.80 -44.93
CA ALA A 180 8.62 54.38 -45.80
C ALA A 180 8.55 55.91 -45.69
N ASP A 181 8.82 56.47 -44.51
CA ASP A 181 8.87 57.91 -44.26
C ASP A 181 10.20 58.57 -44.66
N GLY A 182 11.21 57.79 -45.10
CA GLY A 182 12.46 58.29 -45.70
C GLY A 182 13.53 58.79 -44.72
N LEU A 183 13.51 58.36 -43.44
CA LEU A 183 14.61 58.65 -42.49
C LEU A 183 15.68 57.55 -42.55
N GLU A 184 16.89 57.89 -43.00
CA GLU A 184 18.04 56.98 -43.09
C GLU A 184 18.67 56.71 -41.71
N PRO A 185 19.05 55.47 -41.34
CA PRO A 185 19.62 55.18 -40.03
C PRO A 185 21.05 55.71 -39.90
N GLU A 186 21.33 56.47 -38.83
CA GLU A 186 22.67 57.00 -38.51
C GLU A 186 23.73 55.88 -38.42
N ARG A 187 24.76 55.97 -39.27
CA ARG A 187 25.95 55.12 -39.21
C ARG A 187 26.85 55.59 -38.08
N LYS A 188 27.08 54.74 -37.08
CA LYS A 188 28.03 55.00 -35.99
C LYS A 188 29.46 55.12 -36.55
N PRO A 189 30.26 56.13 -36.15
CA PRO A 189 31.60 56.33 -36.70
C PRO A 189 32.58 55.24 -36.22
N GLU A 190 33.39 54.75 -37.16
CA GLU A 190 34.45 53.77 -36.97
C GLU A 190 35.73 54.46 -36.43
N PRO A 191 36.53 53.82 -35.55
CA PRO A 191 37.67 54.49 -34.90
C PRO A 191 38.85 54.72 -35.87
N GLU A 192 39.28 55.97 -36.00
CA GLU A 192 40.49 56.37 -36.73
C GLU A 192 41.76 55.78 -36.09
N THR A 193 42.57 55.11 -36.91
CA THR A 193 43.97 54.79 -36.58
C THR A 193 44.89 55.86 -37.17
N PRO A 194 45.87 56.38 -36.42
CA PRO A 194 46.74 57.46 -36.91
C PRO A 194 47.83 56.94 -37.86
N SER A 195 48.00 57.65 -38.98
CA SER A 195 49.02 57.43 -40.02
C SER A 195 50.37 58.09 -39.63
N PRO A 196 51.53 57.65 -40.16
CA PRO A 196 52.84 57.83 -39.52
C PRO A 196 53.59 59.09 -40.00
N GLU A 197 54.37 59.68 -39.08
CA GLU A 197 55.58 60.46 -39.36
C GLU A 197 56.77 59.84 -38.60
#